data_AF-A0A1T2L570-F1
#
_entry.id   AF-A0A1T2L570-F1
#
_cell.length_a   1.000
_cell.length_b   1.000
_cell.length_c   1.000
_cell.angle_alpha   90.00
_cell.angle_beta   90.00
_cell.angle_gamma   90.00
#
_symmetry.space_group_name_H-M   'P 1'
#
loop_
_entity.id
_entity.type
_entity.pdbx_description
1 polymer ?
#
loop_
_entity_poly.entity_id
_entity_poly.type
_entity_poly.pdbx_seq_one_letter_code
_entity_poly.pdbx_strand_id
1 'polypeptide(L)'
;MPEWMINLLTKAPTTRDTGVSIQEGERNTTLTELAAKLKQSGKSRQQIETTLLEENLLHCKPPLPDEEVHSIAEWAASINSNGSFKTQWQNAVMRDPELRMYQRGILVSLSLYMDADGKDCWPTTETLEAEFHVSRKALSSALDAGIKRGWLDRYKRPKPKNSTGKQKWSYGYIAKMRED
;
A
#
# COMPACT_ATOMS: atom_id res chain seq x y z
N MET A 1 2.10 -17.48 34.33
CA MET A 1 2.03 -16.69 33.08
C MET A 1 0.91 -15.67 33.25
N PRO A 2 1.09 -14.37 32.96
CA PRO A 2 0.04 -13.35 33.17
C PRO A 2 -1.20 -13.58 32.29
N GLU A 3 -2.40 -13.31 32.81
CA GLU A 3 -3.69 -13.50 32.11
C GLU A 3 -3.78 -12.72 30.79
N TRP A 4 -3.23 -11.51 30.75
CA TRP A 4 -3.22 -10.69 29.53
C TRP A 4 -2.46 -11.34 28.38
N MET A 5 -1.45 -12.17 28.69
CA MET A 5 -0.62 -12.86 27.71
C MET A 5 -1.26 -14.16 27.23
N ILE A 6 -2.02 -14.84 28.10
CA ILE A 6 -2.85 -15.98 27.72
C ILE A 6 -3.91 -15.52 26.72
N ASN A 7 -4.60 -14.41 26.97
CA ASN A 7 -5.60 -13.84 26.06
C ASN A 7 -5.03 -13.45 24.69
N LEU A 8 -3.76 -13.06 24.63
CA LEU A 8 -3.09 -12.70 23.37
C LEU A 8 -2.72 -13.94 22.54
N LEU A 9 -2.32 -15.03 23.22
CA LEU A 9 -1.94 -16.29 22.60
C LEU A 9 -3.15 -17.17 22.24
N THR A 10 -4.28 -17.01 22.95
CA THR A 10 -5.55 -17.71 22.64
C THR A 10 -6.42 -16.98 21.62
N LYS A 11 -6.21 -15.67 21.40
CA LYS A 11 -6.76 -14.99 20.22
C LYS A 11 -5.96 -15.42 18.98
N ALA A 12 -6.35 -16.56 18.42
CA ALA A 12 -6.04 -16.89 17.04
C ALA A 12 -6.42 -15.70 16.14
N PRO A 13 -5.67 -15.42 15.06
CA PRO A 13 -6.12 -14.46 14.06
C PRO A 13 -7.52 -14.89 13.65
N THR A 14 -8.49 -13.99 13.79
CA THR A 14 -9.87 -14.24 13.40
C THR A 14 -9.91 -14.36 11.87
N THR A 15 -9.55 -15.52 11.35
CA THR A 15 -10.34 -16.10 10.26
C THR A 15 -11.74 -16.17 10.84
N ARG A 16 -12.59 -15.25 10.42
CA ARG A 16 -14.01 -15.25 10.78
C ARG A 16 -14.58 -16.56 10.25
N ASP A 17 -14.53 -17.60 11.07
CA ASP A 17 -15.37 -18.77 10.95
C ASP A 17 -16.77 -18.32 11.38
N THR A 18 -17.52 -17.74 10.43
CA THR A 18 -18.91 -17.33 10.66
C THR A 18 -19.83 -18.50 10.39
N GLY A 19 -19.92 -19.42 11.35
CA GLY A 19 -21.14 -20.19 11.58
C GLY A 19 -22.34 -19.33 11.99
N VAL A 20 -22.18 -18.00 11.99
CA VAL A 20 -23.20 -17.00 12.29
C VAL A 20 -23.84 -16.54 10.97
N SER A 21 -25.13 -16.82 10.84
CA SER A 21 -25.97 -16.32 9.74
C SER A 21 -25.97 -14.79 9.67
N ILE A 22 -25.63 -14.24 8.50
CA ILE A 22 -25.67 -12.80 8.20
C ILE A 22 -27.13 -12.39 8.03
N GLN A 23 -27.60 -11.48 8.91
CA GLN A 23 -28.99 -11.03 8.93
C GLN A 23 -29.24 -9.93 7.88
N GLU A 24 -30.53 -9.72 7.60
CA GLU A 24 -30.99 -8.59 6.81
C GLU A 24 -30.45 -7.25 7.35
N GLY A 25 -29.89 -6.43 6.44
CA GLY A 25 -29.20 -5.18 6.77
C GLY A 25 -27.66 -5.26 6.67
N GLU A 26 -27.06 -6.43 6.92
CA GLU A 26 -25.58 -6.60 6.93
C GLU A 26 -25.03 -7.33 5.70
N ARG A 27 -25.90 -8.00 4.93
CA ARG A 27 -25.56 -8.85 3.77
C ARG A 27 -24.74 -8.11 2.72
N ASN A 28 -25.24 -6.97 2.24
CA ASN A 28 -24.60 -6.20 1.18
C ASN A 28 -23.21 -5.71 1.61
N THR A 29 -23.10 -5.16 2.83
CA THR A 29 -21.82 -4.71 3.40
C THR A 29 -20.83 -5.87 3.51
N THR A 30 -21.27 -7.02 4.03
CA THR A 30 -20.41 -8.19 4.23
C THR A 30 -19.92 -8.77 2.90
N LEU A 31 -20.81 -8.95 1.93
CA LEU A 31 -20.45 -9.43 0.59
C LEU A 31 -19.56 -8.44 -0.16
N THR A 32 -19.79 -7.13 -0.01
CA THR A 32 -18.93 -6.07 -0.56
C THR A 32 -17.51 -6.12 0.02
N GLU A 33 -17.38 -6.28 1.34
CA GLU A 33 -16.07 -6.44 2.00
C GLU A 33 -15.34 -7.71 1.52
N LEU A 34 -16.07 -8.82 1.38
CA LEU A 34 -15.52 -10.07 0.87
C LEU A 34 -15.05 -9.91 -0.59
N ALA A 35 -15.87 -9.30 -1.45
CA ALA A 35 -15.56 -9.06 -2.85
C ALA A 35 -14.29 -8.21 -3.01
N ALA A 36 -14.15 -7.15 -2.20
CA ALA A 36 -12.95 -6.31 -2.18
C ALA A 36 -11.69 -7.11 -1.78
N LYS A 37 -11.78 -7.98 -0.77
CA LYS A 37 -10.66 -8.86 -0.37
C LYS A 37 -10.29 -9.85 -1.48
N LEU A 38 -11.28 -10.48 -2.11
CA LEU A 38 -11.05 -11.40 -3.22
C LEU A 38 -10.34 -10.69 -4.38
N LYS A 39 -10.78 -9.47 -4.73
CA LYS A 39 -10.11 -8.64 -5.73
C LYS A 39 -8.67 -8.29 -5.34
N GLN A 40 -8.42 -7.88 -4.09
CA GLN A 40 -7.07 -7.61 -3.59
C GLN A 40 -6.16 -8.86 -3.65
N SER A 41 -6.72 -10.05 -3.49
CA SER A 41 -6.01 -11.33 -3.65
C SER A 41 -5.79 -11.75 -5.11
N GLY A 42 -6.18 -10.91 -6.08
CA GLY A 42 -5.95 -11.12 -7.51
C GLY A 42 -6.98 -12.04 -8.19
N LYS A 43 -8.13 -12.30 -7.56
CA LYS A 43 -9.19 -13.10 -8.19
C LYS A 43 -9.81 -12.38 -9.39
N SER A 44 -10.14 -13.15 -10.43
CA SER A 44 -10.89 -12.64 -11.59
C SER A 44 -12.34 -12.33 -11.19
N ARG A 45 -13.04 -11.53 -12.02
CA ARG A 45 -14.48 -11.24 -11.82
C ARG A 45 -15.28 -12.53 -11.62
N GLN A 46 -15.09 -13.51 -12.49
CA GLN A 46 -15.81 -14.78 -12.44
C GLN A 46 -15.52 -15.55 -11.14
N GLN A 47 -14.28 -15.56 -10.68
CA GLN A 47 -13.92 -16.20 -9.41
C GLN A 47 -14.55 -15.48 -8.22
N ILE A 48 -14.58 -14.14 -8.22
CA ILE A 48 -15.24 -13.35 -7.18
C ILE A 48 -16.73 -13.70 -7.16
N GLU A 49 -17.38 -13.66 -8.31
CA GLU A 49 -18.82 -13.90 -8.47
C GLU A 49 -19.23 -15.30 -7.98
N THR A 50 -18.52 -16.35 -8.39
CA THR A 50 -18.79 -17.72 -7.92
C THR A 50 -18.70 -17.83 -6.41
N THR A 51 -17.65 -17.29 -5.80
CA THR A 51 -17.48 -17.32 -4.35
C THR A 51 -18.56 -16.52 -3.63
N LEU A 52 -18.96 -15.34 -4.15
CA LEU A 52 -20.01 -14.54 -3.51
C LEU A 52 -21.38 -15.23 -3.56
N LEU A 53 -21.71 -15.92 -4.65
CA LEU A 53 -22.97 -16.69 -4.75
C LEU A 53 -23.01 -17.83 -3.74
N GLU A 54 -21.91 -18.57 -3.59
CA GLU A 54 -21.77 -19.64 -2.59
C GLU A 54 -21.93 -19.10 -1.17
N GLU A 55 -21.22 -18.02 -0.84
CA GLU A 55 -21.25 -17.39 0.48
C GLU A 55 -22.61 -16.76 0.80
N ASN A 56 -23.29 -16.17 -0.19
CA ASN A 56 -24.64 -15.65 -0.06
C ASN A 56 -25.65 -16.75 0.30
N LEU A 57 -25.59 -17.90 -0.38
CA LEU A 57 -26.49 -19.03 -0.11
C LEU A 57 -26.23 -19.69 1.26
N LEU A 58 -24.95 -19.82 1.62
CA LEU A 58 -24.55 -20.46 2.87
C LEU A 58 -24.84 -19.57 4.08
N HIS A 59 -24.53 -18.27 4.00
CA HIS A 59 -24.47 -17.40 5.17
C HIS A 59 -25.55 -16.30 5.22
N CYS A 60 -26.11 -15.82 4.11
CA CYS A 60 -27.10 -14.74 4.15
C CYS A 60 -28.53 -15.26 4.37
N LYS A 61 -29.27 -14.64 5.30
CA LYS A 61 -30.69 -14.94 5.57
C LYS A 61 -31.55 -13.66 5.57
N PRO A 62 -32.52 -13.53 4.65
CA PRO A 62 -32.64 -14.32 3.41
C PRO A 62 -31.45 -14.08 2.47
N PRO A 63 -31.14 -14.97 1.51
CA PRO A 63 -30.14 -14.70 0.49
C PRO A 63 -30.47 -13.43 -0.30
N LEU A 64 -29.45 -12.68 -0.74
CA LEU A 64 -29.64 -11.60 -1.71
C LEU A 64 -30.00 -12.18 -3.09
N PRO A 65 -30.73 -11.43 -3.94
CA PRO A 65 -30.93 -11.79 -5.33
C PRO A 65 -29.60 -11.89 -6.09
N ASP A 66 -29.50 -12.83 -7.02
CA ASP A 66 -28.28 -13.05 -7.81
C ASP A 66 -27.83 -11.77 -8.55
N GLU A 67 -28.77 -10.94 -9.04
CA GLU A 67 -28.48 -9.66 -9.69
C GLU A 67 -27.72 -8.67 -8.79
N GLU A 68 -28.06 -8.62 -7.49
CA GLU A 68 -27.31 -7.80 -6.53
C GLU A 68 -25.89 -8.35 -6.33
N VAL A 69 -25.76 -9.69 -6.24
CA VAL A 69 -24.45 -10.34 -6.11
C VAL A 69 -23.57 -10.10 -7.34
N HIS A 70 -24.14 -10.16 -8.55
CA HIS A 70 -23.46 -9.83 -9.80
C HIS A 70 -22.99 -8.37 -9.80
N SER A 71 -23.82 -7.44 -9.33
CA SER A 71 -23.47 -6.01 -9.24
C SER A 71 -22.29 -5.78 -8.28
N ILE A 72 -22.26 -6.49 -7.14
CA ILE A 72 -21.13 -6.44 -6.19
C ILE A 72 -19.85 -6.98 -6.86
N ALA A 73 -19.94 -8.08 -7.61
CA ALA A 73 -18.80 -8.66 -8.32
C ALA A 73 -18.26 -7.72 -9.42
N GLU A 74 -19.15 -7.03 -10.14
CA GLU A 74 -18.76 -6.02 -11.14
C GLU A 74 -18.07 -4.82 -10.51
N TRP A 75 -18.64 -4.27 -9.43
CA TRP A 75 -18.02 -3.20 -8.65
C TRP A 75 -16.63 -3.62 -8.17
N ALA A 76 -16.50 -4.80 -7.57
CA ALA A 76 -15.21 -5.29 -7.08
C ALA A 76 -14.20 -5.48 -8.22
N ALA A 77 -14.64 -5.97 -9.38
CA ALA A 77 -13.76 -6.10 -10.55
C ALA A 77 -13.22 -4.75 -11.04
N SER A 78 -13.99 -3.67 -10.88
CA SER A 78 -13.60 -2.29 -11.24
C SER A 78 -12.59 -1.66 -10.28
N ILE A 79 -12.43 -2.20 -9.05
CA ILE A 79 -11.42 -1.73 -8.11
C ILE A 79 -10.04 -1.99 -8.72
N ASN A 80 -9.25 -0.94 -8.89
CA ASN A 80 -7.84 -1.08 -9.28
C ASN A 80 -7.07 -1.78 -8.14
N SER A 81 -6.93 -3.10 -8.27
CA SER A 81 -6.34 -4.01 -7.27
C SER A 81 -4.86 -3.79 -7.00
N ASN A 82 -4.20 -2.88 -7.72
CA ASN A 82 -2.76 -2.69 -7.61
C ASN A 82 -2.34 -1.85 -6.38
N GLY A 83 -3.29 -1.37 -5.57
CA GLY A 83 -3.02 -0.45 -4.47
C GLY A 83 -2.66 0.95 -4.98
N SER A 84 -2.38 1.88 -4.06
CA SER A 84 -1.94 3.24 -4.43
C SER A 84 -0.69 3.20 -5.32
N PHE A 85 -0.42 4.24 -6.11
CA PHE A 85 0.81 4.34 -6.88
C PHE A 85 2.04 4.13 -5.98
N LYS A 86 2.03 4.74 -4.79
CA LYS A 86 3.03 4.54 -3.74
C LYS A 86 3.23 3.06 -3.39
N THR A 87 2.16 2.29 -3.19
CA THR A 87 2.22 0.84 -2.91
C THR A 87 2.85 0.06 -4.06
N GLN A 88 2.46 0.38 -5.29
CA GLN A 88 3.02 -0.25 -6.50
C GLN A 88 4.51 0.05 -6.62
N TRP A 89 4.89 1.31 -6.44
CA TRP A 89 6.26 1.77 -6.48
C TRP A 89 7.14 1.10 -5.42
N GLN A 90 6.68 1.02 -4.17
CA GLN A 90 7.39 0.32 -3.08
C GLN A 90 7.69 -1.14 -3.45
N ASN A 91 6.66 -1.86 -3.93
CA ASN A 91 6.80 -3.26 -4.32
C ASN A 91 7.75 -3.44 -5.50
N ALA A 92 7.69 -2.54 -6.48
CA ALA A 92 8.54 -2.58 -7.67
C ALA A 92 10.02 -2.31 -7.32
N VAL A 93 10.29 -1.28 -6.50
CA VAL A 93 11.64 -0.97 -6.00
C VAL A 93 12.22 -2.13 -5.19
N MET A 94 11.42 -2.79 -4.34
CA MET A 94 11.90 -3.93 -3.54
C MET A 94 12.27 -5.16 -4.37
N ARG A 95 11.62 -5.33 -5.53
CA ARG A 95 11.84 -6.46 -6.44
C ARG A 95 12.94 -6.22 -7.47
N ASP A 96 13.46 -5.00 -7.55
CA ASP A 96 14.54 -4.62 -8.44
C ASP A 96 15.83 -5.42 -8.16
N PRO A 97 16.28 -6.30 -9.07
CA PRO A 97 17.45 -7.15 -8.82
C PRO A 97 18.78 -6.38 -8.85
N GLU A 98 18.86 -5.23 -9.51
CA GLU A 98 20.11 -4.47 -9.64
C GLU A 98 20.36 -3.51 -8.47
N LEU A 99 19.31 -3.16 -7.74
CA LEU A 99 19.46 -2.43 -6.49
C LEU A 99 19.95 -3.35 -5.38
N ARG A 100 20.94 -2.90 -4.62
CA ARG A 100 21.37 -3.56 -3.38
C ARG A 100 20.28 -3.41 -2.31
N MET A 101 20.20 -4.37 -1.39
CA MET A 101 19.16 -4.39 -0.35
C MET A 101 19.05 -3.06 0.43
N TYR A 102 20.19 -2.48 0.83
CA TYR A 102 20.18 -1.19 1.54
C TYR A 102 19.67 -0.04 0.67
N GLN A 103 19.91 -0.07 -0.66
CA GLN A 103 19.41 0.94 -1.58
C GLN A 103 17.89 0.83 -1.72
N ARG A 104 17.37 -0.40 -1.83
CA ARG A 104 15.92 -0.64 -1.84
C ARG A 104 15.27 -0.13 -0.55
N GLY A 105 15.87 -0.42 0.60
CA GLY A 105 15.40 0.06 1.90
C GLY A 105 15.35 1.58 2.00
N ILE A 106 16.43 2.28 1.60
CA ILE A 106 16.48 3.75 1.62
C ILE A 106 15.48 4.36 0.62
N LEU A 107 15.34 3.79 -0.58
CA LEU A 107 14.38 4.29 -1.55
C LEU A 107 12.94 4.11 -1.02
N VAL A 108 12.59 2.92 -0.53
CA VAL A 108 11.27 2.69 0.07
C VAL A 108 11.02 3.59 1.27
N SER A 109 12.04 3.93 2.06
CA SER A 109 11.86 4.82 3.21
C SER A 109 11.48 6.26 2.82
N LEU A 110 11.83 6.72 1.61
CA LEU A 110 11.34 7.99 1.07
C LEU A 110 9.81 8.03 0.96
N SER A 111 9.18 6.85 0.88
CA SER A 111 7.73 6.75 0.84
C SER A 111 7.06 7.31 2.09
N LEU A 112 7.76 7.41 3.23
CA LEU A 112 7.24 8.07 4.42
C LEU A 112 6.95 9.57 4.22
N TYR A 113 7.55 10.18 3.19
CA TYR A 113 7.39 11.60 2.88
C TYR A 113 6.61 11.87 1.60
N MET A 114 6.09 10.83 0.91
CA MET A 114 5.33 11.01 -0.33
C MET A 114 3.83 10.75 -0.13
N ASP A 115 3.02 11.45 -0.93
CA ASP A 115 1.58 11.23 -1.03
C ASP A 115 1.25 9.89 -1.74
N ALA A 116 -0.04 9.59 -1.92
CA ALA A 116 -0.48 8.35 -2.57
C ALA A 116 -0.02 8.23 -4.04
N ASP A 117 0.25 9.36 -4.70
CA ASP A 117 0.69 9.50 -6.09
C ASP A 117 2.22 9.56 -6.22
N GLY A 118 2.96 9.44 -5.12
CA GLY A 118 4.42 9.46 -5.10
C GLY A 118 5.04 10.86 -5.25
N LYS A 119 4.27 11.92 -4.98
CA LYS A 119 4.69 13.32 -5.01
C LYS A 119 4.92 13.85 -3.59
N ASP A 120 5.26 15.14 -3.49
CA ASP A 120 5.50 15.85 -2.23
C ASP A 120 6.62 15.30 -1.33
N CYS A 121 7.53 14.51 -1.90
CA CYS A 121 8.67 13.93 -1.19
C CYS A 121 9.83 14.93 -1.09
N TRP A 122 9.93 15.66 0.02
CA TRP A 122 11.02 16.63 0.25
C TRP A 122 11.79 16.47 1.57
N PRO A 123 12.15 15.25 2.00
CA PRO A 123 12.96 15.09 3.20
C PRO A 123 14.33 15.74 3.02
N THR A 124 14.84 16.40 4.06
CA THR A 124 16.21 16.92 4.04
C THR A 124 17.21 15.77 4.20
N THR A 125 18.43 15.93 3.68
CA THR A 125 19.48 14.93 3.86
C THR A 125 19.74 14.68 5.36
N GLU A 126 19.72 15.72 6.18
CA GLU A 126 19.87 15.61 7.63
C GLU A 126 18.73 14.80 8.28
N THR A 127 17.48 14.98 7.83
CA THR A 127 16.34 14.19 8.29
C THR A 127 16.53 12.71 7.96
N LEU A 128 16.89 12.40 6.72
CA LEU A 128 17.08 11.02 6.26
C LEU A 128 18.25 10.32 6.98
N GLU A 129 19.36 11.02 7.18
CA GLU A 129 20.51 10.50 7.92
C GLU A 129 20.14 10.17 9.38
N ALA A 130 19.42 11.08 10.05
CA ALA A 130 19.03 10.90 11.44
C ALA A 130 17.96 9.83 11.65
N GLU A 131 16.92 9.81 10.81
CA GLU A 131 15.77 8.92 10.98
C GLU A 131 16.07 7.47 10.57
N PHE A 132 16.87 7.28 9.52
CA PHE A 132 17.21 5.94 9.03
C PHE A 132 18.58 5.46 9.50
N HIS A 133 19.30 6.26 10.30
CA HIS A 133 20.65 5.95 10.79
C HIS A 133 21.62 5.55 9.66
N VAL A 134 21.53 6.25 8.53
CA VAL A 134 22.36 6.00 7.34
C VAL A 134 23.41 7.08 7.17
N SER A 135 24.61 6.69 6.71
CA SER A 135 25.61 7.68 6.32
C SER A 135 25.17 8.48 5.10
N ARG A 136 25.57 9.75 5.02
CA ARG A 136 25.37 10.60 3.83
C ARG A 136 25.82 9.92 2.53
N LYS A 137 26.93 9.18 2.57
CA LYS A 137 27.48 8.47 1.41
C LYS A 137 26.55 7.34 0.95
N ALA A 138 26.04 6.54 1.89
CA ALA A 138 25.09 5.47 1.59
C ALA A 138 23.78 6.04 1.04
N LEU A 139 23.30 7.14 1.63
CA LEU A 139 22.11 7.85 1.19
C LEU A 139 22.27 8.39 -0.24
N SER A 140 23.35 9.12 -0.54
CA SER A 140 23.63 9.61 -1.90
C SER A 140 23.71 8.45 -2.89
N SER A 141 24.42 7.38 -2.53
CA SER A 141 24.57 6.21 -3.39
C SER A 141 23.25 5.49 -3.66
N ALA A 142 22.28 5.52 -2.74
CA ALA A 142 20.96 4.95 -2.95
C ALA A 142 20.09 5.86 -3.84
N LEU A 143 20.10 7.17 -3.57
CA LEU A 143 19.35 8.16 -4.35
C LEU A 143 19.81 8.22 -5.80
N ASP A 144 21.13 8.27 -6.03
CA ASP A 144 21.69 8.32 -7.38
C ASP A 144 21.42 7.01 -8.14
N ALA A 145 21.41 5.86 -7.44
CA ALA A 145 21.00 4.59 -8.03
C ALA A 145 19.51 4.58 -8.38
N GLY A 146 18.63 5.08 -7.50
CA GLY A 146 17.20 5.21 -7.78
C GLY A 146 16.91 6.10 -8.98
N ILE A 147 17.61 7.25 -9.09
CA ILE A 147 17.50 8.15 -10.25
C ILE A 147 17.98 7.46 -11.53
N LYS A 148 19.16 6.83 -11.50
CA LYS A 148 19.72 6.12 -12.66
C LYS A 148 18.81 4.98 -13.15
N ARG A 149 18.13 4.30 -12.23
CA ARG A 149 17.20 3.20 -12.49
C ARG A 149 15.83 3.68 -12.96
N GLY A 150 15.55 4.98 -12.93
CA GLY A 150 14.26 5.56 -13.31
C GLY A 150 13.17 5.45 -12.24
N TRP A 151 13.54 5.18 -10.98
CA TRP A 151 12.57 5.13 -9.87
C TRP A 151 12.26 6.50 -9.27
N LEU A 152 13.16 7.47 -9.44
CA LEU A 152 13.05 8.80 -8.86
C LEU A 152 13.48 9.88 -9.85
N ASP A 153 12.73 10.96 -9.90
CA ASP A 153 13.23 12.25 -10.36
C ASP A 153 13.64 13.11 -9.18
N ARG A 154 14.65 13.97 -9.38
CA ARG A 154 15.11 14.94 -8.37
C ARG A 154 14.92 16.37 -8.88
N TYR A 155 14.29 17.21 -8.07
CA TYR A 155 14.10 18.63 -8.39
C TYR A 155 14.65 19.53 -7.28
N LYS A 156 15.03 20.76 -7.63
CA LYS A 156 15.55 21.76 -6.68
C LYS A 156 14.42 22.53 -6.03
N ARG A 157 14.51 22.74 -4.71
CA ARG A 157 13.58 23.55 -3.92
C ARG A 157 14.33 24.63 -3.14
N PRO A 158 13.86 25.88 -3.08
CA PRO A 158 14.43 26.89 -2.20
C PRO A 158 14.13 26.56 -0.74
N LYS A 159 15.15 26.59 0.13
CA LYS A 159 14.95 26.58 1.59
C LYS A 159 14.39 27.95 2.03
N PRO A 160 13.64 28.01 3.14
CA PRO A 160 13.22 29.28 3.75
C PRO A 160 14.44 30.18 3.98
N LYS A 161 14.31 31.47 3.67
CA LYS A 161 15.39 32.44 3.91
C LYS A 161 15.69 32.49 5.40
N ASN A 162 16.96 32.28 5.74
CA ASN A 162 17.47 32.52 7.08
C ASN A 162 17.71 34.02 7.29
N SER A 163 17.95 34.42 8.55
CA SER A 163 18.20 35.79 8.99
C SER A 163 19.37 36.51 8.27
N THR A 164 20.21 35.77 7.54
CA THR A 164 21.35 36.30 6.75
C THR A 164 20.99 36.63 5.30
N GLY A 165 19.74 36.42 4.86
CA GLY A 165 19.26 36.75 3.51
C GLY A 165 19.79 35.86 2.38
N LYS A 166 20.70 34.91 2.67
CA LYS A 166 21.28 34.01 1.66
C LYS A 166 20.32 32.88 1.29
N GLN A 167 19.93 32.81 0.02
CA GLN A 167 19.10 31.73 -0.50
C GLN A 167 19.87 30.40 -0.49
N LYS A 168 19.38 29.42 0.28
CA LYS A 168 19.87 28.03 0.24
C LYS A 168 18.89 27.16 -0.56
N TRP A 169 19.38 26.05 -1.08
CA TRP A 169 18.59 25.09 -1.84
C TRP A 169 18.57 23.73 -1.14
N SER A 170 17.49 22.99 -1.32
CA SER A 170 17.34 21.57 -1.00
C SER A 170 16.84 20.83 -2.23
N TYR A 171 16.72 19.52 -2.12
CA TYR A 171 16.14 18.68 -3.17
C TYR A 171 14.81 18.10 -2.70
N GLY A 172 13.90 17.92 -3.64
CA GLY A 172 12.75 17.04 -3.52
C GLY A 172 12.83 15.93 -4.55
N TYR A 173 11.99 14.92 -4.39
CA TYR A 173 11.95 13.73 -5.21
C TYR A 173 10.52 13.46 -5.69
N ILE A 174 10.39 12.87 -6.88
CA ILE A 174 9.13 12.40 -7.42
C ILE A 174 9.32 10.93 -7.76
N ALA A 175 8.50 10.06 -7.19
CA ALA A 175 8.53 8.64 -7.52
C ALA A 175 8.01 8.39 -8.94
N LYS A 176 8.66 7.48 -9.65
CA LYS A 176 8.36 7.09 -11.03
C LYS A 176 8.28 5.58 -11.13
N MET A 177 7.35 5.08 -11.94
CA MET A 177 7.38 3.70 -12.39
C MET A 177 8.32 3.61 -13.59
N ARG A 178 9.09 2.52 -13.67
CA ARG A 178 9.85 2.22 -14.86
C ARG A 178 8.87 1.90 -15.98
N GLU A 179 9.03 2.56 -17.12
CA GLU A 179 8.47 2.04 -18.37
C GLU A 179 9.34 0.83 -18.74
N ASP A 180 8.69 -0.33 -18.93
CA ASP A 180 9.35 -1.59 -19.29
C ASP A 180 10.03 -1.52 -20.67
#